data_AF-A0A9Q3I647-F1
#
_entry.id   AF-A0A9Q3I647-F1
#
_cell.length_a   1.000
_cell.length_b   1.000
_cell.length_c   1.000
_cell.angle_alpha   90.00
_cell.angle_beta   90.00
_cell.angle_gamma   90.00
#
_symmetry.space_group_name_H-M   'P 1'
#
loop_
_entity.id
_entity.type
_entity.pdbx_description
1 polymer ?
#
loop_
_entity_poly.entity_id
_entity_poly.type
_entity_poly.pdbx_seq_one_letter_code
_entity_poly.pdbx_strand_id
1 'polypeptide(L)'
;MSFQTINNPPSSHTTLSEIKNLKKLNSSNFLSWQRSIVASLGMRNLEHLLDLNKPNDEYPKQKQTVFYFIVGHLDAENYDKFVSKDSKDPSKLWCSIKEHYSSTPTENVASHIVKLFRIKFPSSSSGLSESISLFSSTLNLL
;
A
#
# COMPACT_ATOMS: atom_id res chain seq x y z
N MET A 1 18.76 -15.81 39.40
CA MET A 1 17.52 -15.75 38.59
C MET A 1 17.58 -14.46 37.80
N SER A 2 17.84 -14.54 36.50
CA SER A 2 18.07 -13.37 35.64
C SER A 2 16.88 -13.23 34.69
N PHE A 3 16.18 -12.10 34.76
CA PHE A 3 15.12 -11.76 33.82
C PHE A 3 15.75 -11.12 32.57
N GLN A 4 15.71 -11.82 31.43
CA GLN A 4 15.94 -11.21 30.13
C GLN A 4 14.58 -10.86 29.51
N THR A 5 14.25 -9.58 29.57
CA THR A 5 13.07 -9.03 28.91
C THR A 5 13.37 -8.90 27.41
N ILE A 6 12.82 -9.81 26.60
CA ILE A 6 12.77 -9.66 25.15
C ILE A 6 11.63 -8.68 24.87
N ASN A 7 11.95 -7.42 24.54
CA ASN A 7 11.00 -6.47 23.98
C ASN A 7 11.71 -5.65 22.90
N ASN A 8 11.90 -6.27 21.72
CA ASN A 8 12.02 -5.46 20.51
C ASN A 8 10.59 -5.15 20.04
N PRO A 9 10.23 -3.87 19.83
CA PRO A 9 8.95 -3.52 19.23
C PRO A 9 8.89 -4.01 17.77
N PRO A 10 7.69 -4.31 17.23
CA PRO A 10 7.55 -4.60 15.81
C PRO A 10 7.86 -3.31 15.04
N SER A 11 9.08 -3.24 14.51
CA SER A 11 9.48 -2.19 13.58
C SER A 11 8.66 -2.32 12.30
N SER A 12 7.67 -1.46 12.12
CA SER A 12 7.01 -1.19 10.83
C SER A 12 7.94 -0.43 9.87
N HIS A 13 9.20 -0.84 9.80
CA HIS A 13 10.14 -0.34 8.80
C HIS A 13 10.16 -1.35 7.68
N THR A 14 9.40 -1.06 6.61
CA THR A 14 9.57 -1.77 5.35
C THR A 14 11.04 -1.71 4.97
N THR A 15 11.72 -2.84 5.00
CA THR A 15 13.16 -2.94 4.77
C THR A 15 13.45 -2.76 3.29
N LEU A 16 14.61 -2.19 2.91
CA LEU A 16 15.06 -2.03 1.51
C LEU A 16 14.94 -3.33 0.67
N SER A 17 15.05 -4.49 1.31
CA SER A 17 14.82 -5.82 0.74
C SER A 17 13.38 -6.09 0.30
N GLU A 18 12.37 -5.56 1.01
CA GLU A 18 10.95 -5.75 0.71
C GLU A 18 10.50 -4.90 -0.48
N ILE A 19 11.11 -3.74 -0.70
CA ILE A 19 10.86 -2.89 -1.88
C ILE A 19 11.28 -3.59 -3.18
N LYS A 20 12.29 -4.48 -3.14
CA LYS A 20 12.69 -5.25 -4.33
C LYS A 20 11.62 -6.27 -4.77
N ASN A 21 10.68 -6.62 -3.89
CA ASN A 21 9.63 -7.64 -4.13
C ASN A 21 8.22 -7.05 -3.97
N LEU A 22 8.03 -5.80 -4.38
CA LEU A 22 6.71 -5.20 -4.54
C LEU A 22 5.82 -6.11 -5.40
N LYS A 23 4.77 -6.67 -4.81
CA LYS A 23 3.75 -7.39 -5.58
C LYS A 23 3.11 -6.42 -6.57
N LYS A 24 2.97 -6.87 -7.82
CA LYS A 24 2.25 -6.09 -8.84
C LYS A 24 0.81 -5.82 -8.42
N LEU A 25 0.27 -4.67 -8.81
CA LEU A 25 -1.11 -4.29 -8.54
C LEU A 25 -2.07 -5.33 -9.14
N ASN A 26 -3.06 -5.75 -8.36
CA ASN A 26 -4.18 -6.57 -8.77
C ASN A 26 -5.46 -6.13 -8.03
N SER A 27 -6.59 -6.79 -8.31
CA SER A 27 -7.91 -6.46 -7.74
C SER A 27 -8.01 -6.50 -6.21
N SER A 28 -7.12 -7.23 -5.53
CA SER A 28 -7.21 -7.52 -4.09
C SER A 28 -6.17 -6.81 -3.22
N ASN A 29 -5.12 -6.22 -3.81
CA ASN A 29 -3.95 -5.75 -3.07
C ASN A 29 -3.71 -4.23 -3.14
N PHE A 30 -4.67 -3.46 -3.62
CA PHE A 30 -4.50 -2.03 -3.91
C PHE A 30 -3.92 -1.23 -2.73
N LEU A 31 -4.46 -1.38 -1.49
CA LEU A 31 -3.99 -0.60 -0.34
C LEU A 31 -2.55 -0.93 0.04
N SER A 32 -2.19 -2.21 0.06
CA SER A 32 -0.82 -2.65 0.30
C SER A 32 0.12 -2.16 -0.81
N TRP A 33 -0.28 -2.30 -2.07
CA TRP A 33 0.46 -1.80 -3.23
C TRP A 33 0.70 -0.29 -3.14
N GLN A 34 -0.35 0.48 -2.85
CA GLN A 34 -0.30 1.94 -2.74
C GLN A 34 0.70 2.38 -1.67
N ARG A 35 0.64 1.79 -0.47
CA ARG A 35 1.58 2.09 0.61
C ARG A 35 3.02 1.78 0.21
N SER A 36 3.25 0.63 -0.41
CA SER A 36 4.59 0.23 -0.81
C SER A 36 5.17 1.11 -1.92
N ILE A 37 4.36 1.57 -2.89
CA ILE A 37 4.80 2.56 -3.90
C ILE A 37 5.16 3.89 -3.24
N VAL A 38 4.31 4.42 -2.37
CA VAL A 38 4.57 5.68 -1.65
C VAL A 38 5.83 5.59 -0.80
N ALA A 39 6.00 4.51 -0.03
CA ALA A 39 7.20 4.28 0.78
C ALA A 39 8.47 4.20 -0.09
N SER A 40 8.40 3.49 -1.23
CA SER A 40 9.52 3.33 -2.17
C SER A 40 9.98 4.64 -2.78
N LEU A 41 9.02 5.51 -3.13
CA LEU A 41 9.30 6.85 -3.64
C LEU A 41 9.78 7.79 -2.52
N GLY A 42 9.21 7.65 -1.32
CA GLY A 42 9.60 8.39 -0.11
C GLY A 42 11.07 8.23 0.24
N MET A 43 11.59 7.00 0.23
CA MET A 43 13.02 6.76 0.46
C MET A 43 13.94 7.38 -0.61
N ARG A 44 13.39 7.75 -1.76
CA ARG A 44 14.09 8.40 -2.86
C ARG A 44 13.82 9.90 -2.93
N ASN A 45 13.02 10.45 -1.99
CA ASN A 45 12.50 11.82 -2.00
C ASN A 45 11.74 12.16 -3.30
N LEU A 46 11.01 11.20 -3.87
CA LEU A 46 10.28 11.34 -5.14
C LEU A 46 8.76 11.30 -4.98
N GLU A 47 8.25 11.09 -3.78
CA GLU A 47 6.81 10.97 -3.47
C GLU A 47 6.02 12.24 -3.79
N HIS A 48 6.67 13.41 -3.72
CA HIS A 48 6.08 14.70 -4.09
C HIS A 48 5.67 14.78 -5.57
N LEU A 49 6.21 13.91 -6.43
CA LEU A 49 5.87 13.83 -7.86
C LEU A 49 4.53 13.14 -8.13
N LEU A 50 3.89 12.58 -7.10
CA LEU A 50 2.54 12.01 -7.19
C LEU A 50 1.42 13.04 -6.96
N ASP A 51 1.76 14.25 -6.49
CA ASP A 51 0.79 15.28 -6.15
C ASP A 51 0.43 16.13 -7.38
N LEU A 52 -0.85 16.10 -7.78
CA LEU A 52 -1.39 16.92 -8.88
C LEU A 52 -1.38 18.42 -8.57
N ASN A 53 -1.37 18.80 -7.29
CA ASN A 53 -1.47 20.20 -6.87
C ASN A 53 -0.11 20.90 -6.81
N LYS A 54 0.99 20.15 -6.99
CA LYS A 54 2.33 20.71 -6.99
C LYS A 54 2.81 20.89 -8.44
N PRO A 55 3.11 22.12 -8.87
CA PRO A 55 3.75 22.33 -10.16
C PRO A 55 5.11 21.64 -10.13
N ASN A 56 5.21 20.51 -10.84
CA ASN A 56 6.41 19.66 -10.87
C ASN A 56 7.17 19.80 -12.20
N ASP A 57 6.95 20.89 -12.94
CA ASP A 57 7.46 21.07 -14.30
C ASP A 57 8.99 21.21 -14.37
N GLU A 58 9.64 21.39 -13.22
CA GLU A 58 11.09 21.47 -13.08
C GLU A 58 11.80 20.09 -13.09
N TYR A 59 11.07 18.98 -13.02
CA TYR A 59 11.66 17.64 -12.80
C TYR A 59 11.30 16.60 -13.88
N PRO A 60 11.56 16.85 -15.18
CA PRO A 60 11.13 15.95 -16.27
C PRO A 60 11.73 14.55 -16.18
N LYS A 61 13.01 14.43 -15.80
CA LYS A 61 13.69 13.12 -15.67
C LYS A 61 13.15 12.32 -14.48
N GLN A 62 12.88 13.00 -13.36
CA GLN A 62 12.33 12.37 -12.18
C GLN A 62 10.87 11.95 -12.41
N LYS A 63 10.05 12.79 -13.07
CA LYS A 63 8.69 12.43 -13.51
C LYS A 63 8.70 11.15 -14.33
N GLN A 64 9.58 11.08 -15.33
CA GLN A 64 9.74 9.88 -16.16
C GLN A 64 10.16 8.65 -15.34
N THR A 65 11.08 8.83 -14.39
CA THR A 65 11.52 7.76 -13.47
C THR A 65 10.36 7.25 -12.62
N VAL A 66 9.57 8.15 -12.01
CA VAL A 66 8.40 7.78 -11.20
C VAL A 66 7.33 7.11 -12.05
N PHE A 67 7.07 7.62 -13.25
CA PHE A 67 6.11 7.02 -14.18
C PHE A 67 6.47 5.56 -14.48
N TYR A 68 7.70 5.31 -14.93
CA TYR A 68 8.13 3.94 -15.23
C TYR A 68 8.23 3.06 -13.99
N PHE A 69 8.54 3.63 -12.83
CA PHE A 69 8.50 2.90 -11.57
C PHE A 69 7.08 2.42 -11.26
N ILE A 70 6.05 3.27 -11.35
CA ILE A 70 4.65 2.86 -11.14
C ILE A 70 4.26 1.79 -12.16
N VAL A 71 4.52 2.05 -13.44
CA VAL A 71 4.20 1.15 -14.56
C VAL A 71 4.82 -0.23 -14.39
N GLY A 72 6.08 -0.32 -13.94
CA GLY A 72 6.76 -1.60 -13.70
C GLY A 72 6.10 -2.46 -12.61
N HIS A 73 5.29 -1.85 -11.75
CA HIS A 73 4.57 -2.49 -10.66
C HIS A 73 3.08 -2.68 -10.96
N LEU A 74 2.65 -2.54 -12.22
CA LEU A 74 1.34 -2.97 -12.70
C LEU A 74 1.43 -4.40 -13.25
N ASP A 75 0.36 -5.18 -13.08
CA ASP A 75 0.14 -6.38 -13.87
C ASP A 75 -0.30 -6.03 -15.30
N ALA A 76 -0.49 -7.03 -16.15
CA ALA A 76 -0.83 -6.80 -17.56
C ALA A 76 -2.19 -6.09 -17.70
N GLU A 77 -3.20 -6.52 -16.93
CA GLU A 77 -4.55 -5.96 -16.99
C GLU A 77 -4.56 -4.47 -16.59
N ASN A 78 -3.90 -4.13 -15.47
CA ASN A 78 -3.83 -2.76 -15.00
C ASN A 78 -2.92 -1.88 -15.87
N TYR A 79 -1.89 -2.45 -16.48
CA TYR A 79 -1.08 -1.75 -17.47
C TYR A 79 -1.96 -1.29 -18.65
N ASP A 80 -2.68 -2.22 -19.28
CA ASP A 80 -3.52 -1.91 -20.45
C ASP A 80 -4.65 -0.93 -20.11
N LYS A 81 -5.13 -0.99 -18.87
CA LYS A 81 -6.20 -0.11 -18.37
C LYS A 81 -5.78 1.32 -18.13
N PHE A 82 -4.61 1.54 -17.53
CA PHE A 82 -4.22 2.86 -17.00
C PHE A 82 -3.11 3.54 -17.81
N VAL A 83 -2.27 2.79 -18.51
CA VAL A 83 -1.10 3.34 -19.19
C VAL A 83 -1.49 3.83 -20.58
N SER A 84 -1.74 5.13 -20.69
CA SER A 84 -1.93 5.79 -21.99
C SER A 84 -0.59 5.95 -22.74
N LYS A 85 -0.63 5.80 -24.07
CA LYS A 85 0.53 6.06 -24.94
C LYS A 85 0.89 7.55 -25.01
N ASP A 86 -0.07 8.43 -24.73
CA ASP A 86 0.03 9.87 -25.01
C ASP A 86 0.46 10.71 -23.81
N SER A 87 0.44 10.15 -22.60
CA SER A 87 0.78 10.86 -21.36
C SER A 87 1.68 10.03 -20.47
N LYS A 88 2.88 10.57 -20.17
CA LYS A 88 3.84 9.99 -19.20
C LYS A 88 3.86 10.73 -17.87
N ASP A 89 2.73 11.32 -17.50
CA ASP A 89 2.59 12.06 -16.25
C ASP A 89 2.31 11.09 -15.09
N PRO A 90 3.26 10.93 -14.13
CA PRO A 90 3.07 10.02 -13.00
C PRO A 90 1.91 10.45 -12.09
N SER A 91 1.64 11.74 -11.95
CA SER A 91 0.58 12.25 -11.07
C SER A 91 -0.80 11.90 -11.61
N LYS A 92 -1.01 12.05 -12.93
CA LYS A 92 -2.25 11.64 -13.62
C LYS A 92 -2.45 10.13 -13.56
N LEU A 93 -1.38 9.36 -13.82
CA LEU A 93 -1.42 7.89 -13.72
C LEU A 93 -1.82 7.47 -12.30
N TRP A 94 -1.17 8.05 -11.28
CA TRP A 94 -1.44 7.78 -9.88
C TRP A 94 -2.88 8.08 -9.48
N CYS A 95 -3.40 9.25 -9.86
CA CYS A 95 -4.78 9.62 -9.57
C CYS A 95 -5.79 8.71 -10.28
N SER A 96 -5.58 8.38 -11.56
CA SER A 96 -6.46 7.46 -12.28
C SER A 96 -6.56 6.08 -11.62
N ILE A 97 -5.42 5.52 -11.19
CA ILE A 97 -5.40 4.25 -10.44
C ILE A 97 -6.14 4.41 -9.11
N LYS A 98 -5.83 5.46 -8.34
CA LYS A 98 -6.49 5.71 -7.05
C LYS A 98 -7.99 5.84 -7.19
N GLU A 99 -8.46 6.63 -8.16
CA GLU A 99 -9.88 6.83 -8.42
C GLU A 99 -10.56 5.52 -8.75
N HIS A 100 -10.01 4.71 -9.66
CA HIS A 100 -10.58 3.42 -10.02
C HIS A 100 -10.81 2.54 -8.79
N TYR A 101 -9.77 2.36 -7.96
CA TYR A 101 -9.84 1.49 -6.79
C TYR A 101 -10.58 2.11 -5.59
N SER A 102 -10.77 3.44 -5.57
CA SER A 102 -11.60 4.12 -4.57
C SER A 102 -13.08 4.15 -4.96
N SER A 103 -13.39 4.06 -6.26
CA SER A 103 -14.75 4.08 -6.81
C SER A 103 -15.40 2.69 -6.90
N THR A 104 -14.62 1.62 -7.01
CA THR A 104 -15.16 0.25 -6.80
C THR A 104 -15.64 0.14 -5.36
N PRO A 105 -16.83 -0.44 -5.10
CA PRO A 105 -17.27 -0.68 -3.75
C PRO A 105 -16.17 -1.44 -3.05
N THR A 106 -15.84 -0.92 -1.88
CA THR A 106 -15.09 -1.49 -0.79
C THR A 106 -15.62 -2.86 -0.37
N GLU A 107 -16.06 -3.75 -1.26
CA GLU A 107 -16.58 -5.06 -0.86
C GLU A 107 -15.50 -5.85 -0.10
N ASN A 108 -14.22 -5.66 -0.46
CA ASN A 108 -13.10 -6.18 0.32
C ASN A 108 -12.83 -5.38 1.60
N VAL A 109 -12.81 -4.03 1.55
CA VAL A 109 -12.53 -3.18 2.73
C VAL A 109 -13.69 -3.19 3.74
N ALA A 110 -14.92 -2.97 3.31
CA ALA A 110 -16.13 -3.12 4.08
C ALA A 110 -16.29 -4.54 4.62
N SER A 111 -15.96 -5.60 3.86
CA SER A 111 -15.97 -6.96 4.44
C SER A 111 -14.88 -7.16 5.49
N HIS A 112 -13.67 -6.60 5.31
CA HIS A 112 -12.62 -6.62 6.34
C HIS A 112 -12.99 -5.78 7.58
N ILE A 113 -13.62 -4.61 7.40
CA ILE A 113 -14.16 -3.79 8.49
C ILE A 113 -15.26 -4.55 9.23
N VAL A 114 -16.20 -5.17 8.51
CA VAL A 114 -17.25 -6.01 9.12
C VAL A 114 -16.62 -7.20 9.86
N LYS A 115 -15.56 -7.81 9.33
CA LYS A 115 -14.80 -8.86 10.03
C LYS A 115 -14.17 -8.31 11.32
N LEU A 116 -13.52 -7.14 11.29
CA LEU A 116 -12.97 -6.50 12.49
C LEU A 116 -14.04 -6.25 13.56
N PHE A 117 -15.21 -5.73 13.16
CA PHE A 117 -16.33 -5.49 14.08
C PHE A 117 -16.93 -6.77 14.68
N ARG A 118 -16.73 -7.93 14.03
CA ARG A 118 -17.21 -9.23 14.53
C ARG A 118 -16.25 -9.91 15.50
N ILE A 119 -14.99 -9.45 15.58
CA ILE A 119 -14.00 -10.03 16.51
C ILE A 119 -14.40 -9.66 17.94
N LYS A 120 -14.66 -10.67 18.76
CA LYS A 120 -14.95 -10.51 20.18
C LYS A 120 -13.67 -10.69 20.98
N PHE A 121 -13.43 -9.80 21.93
CA PHE A 121 -12.33 -9.93 22.88
C PHE A 121 -12.88 -10.53 24.18
N PRO A 122 -12.62 -11.81 24.47
CA PRO A 122 -13.09 -12.44 25.70
C PRO A 122 -12.43 -11.79 26.92
N SER A 123 -13.19 -11.68 28.01
CA SER A 123 -12.70 -11.08 29.28
C SER A 123 -11.75 -12.01 30.05
N SER A 124 -11.73 -13.31 29.71
CA SER A 124 -10.77 -14.27 30.24
C SER A 124 -9.51 -14.34 29.36
N SER A 125 -8.39 -14.71 29.97
CA SER A 125 -7.11 -14.88 29.27
C SER A 125 -7.14 -15.98 28.20
N SER A 126 -8.07 -16.93 28.31
CA SER A 126 -8.31 -17.97 27.31
C SER A 126 -8.97 -17.38 26.06
N GLY A 127 -8.29 -17.42 24.92
CA GLY A 127 -8.80 -16.92 23.62
C GLY A 127 -8.50 -15.44 23.31
N LEU A 128 -7.95 -14.67 24.26
CA LEU A 128 -7.57 -13.27 24.02
C LEU A 128 -6.44 -13.14 22.99
N SER A 129 -5.41 -14.00 23.10
CA SER A 129 -4.27 -13.99 22.18
C SER A 129 -4.68 -14.33 20.74
N GLU A 130 -5.57 -15.30 20.55
CA GLU A 130 -6.13 -15.65 19.25
C GLU A 130 -6.95 -14.50 18.65
N SER A 131 -7.76 -13.82 19.47
CA SER A 131 -8.56 -12.67 19.04
C SER A 131 -7.68 -11.48 18.64
N ILE A 132 -6.58 -11.23 19.37
CA ILE A 132 -5.58 -10.20 19.03
C ILE A 132 -4.86 -10.54 17.73
N SER A 133 -4.47 -11.81 17.54
CA SER A 133 -3.82 -12.27 16.31
C SER A 133 -4.74 -12.16 15.10
N LEU A 134 -6.01 -12.55 15.25
CA LEU A 134 -7.04 -12.42 14.23
C LEU A 134 -7.34 -10.94 13.90
N PHE A 135 -7.39 -10.08 14.92
CA PHE A 135 -7.58 -8.64 14.72
C PHE A 135 -6.41 -8.04 13.96
N SER A 136 -5.17 -8.34 14.38
CA SER A 136 -3.95 -7.80 13.77
C SER A 136 -3.80 -8.27 12.32
N SER A 137 -4.04 -9.56 12.07
CA SER A 137 -4.00 -10.11 10.71
C SER A 137 -5.09 -9.52 9.81
N THR A 138 -6.31 -9.32 10.32
CA THR A 138 -7.41 -8.70 9.55
C THR A 138 -7.14 -7.20 9.29
N LEU A 139 -6.57 -6.49 10.27
CA LEU A 139 -6.17 -5.09 10.13
C LEU A 139 -5.06 -4.92 9.06
N ASN A 140 -4.14 -5.89 8.96
CA ASN A 140 -3.08 -5.87 7.94
C ASN A 140 -3.59 -6.12 6.51
N LEU A 141 -4.84 -6.55 6.35
CA LEU A 141 -5.51 -6.68 5.04
C LEU A 141 -6.25 -5.40 4.61
N LEU A 142 -6.32 -4.40 5.51
CA LEU A 142 -6.75 -3.03 5.23
C LEU A 142 -5.54 -2.14 4.94
#